data_AF-A0A6P8KHI2-F1
#
_entry.id   AF-A0A6P8KHI2-F1
#
_cell.length_a   1.000
_cell.length_b   1.000
_cell.length_c   1.000
_cell.angle_alpha   90.00
_cell.angle_beta   90.00
_cell.angle_gamma   90.00
#
_symmetry.space_group_name_H-M   'P 1'
#
loop_
_entity.id
_entity.type
_entity.pdbx_description
1 polymer ?
#
loop_
_entity_poly.entity_id
_entity_poly.type
_entity_poly.pdbx_seq_one_letter_code
_entity_poly.pdbx_strand_id
1 'polypeptide(L)'
;MAAGVFKSFMRDFFAVKYDEQRNDPQAERLDGNGRLYPNCSSDVWLRSCEREIVDPIEGHHSGHIPKWISGSLLRNGPGSWKVGDMTFGHLFDCSALLHRFAIRNGRVTYQNRFVDTETLRKNRSAQRIVVTEFGTAAVPDPCHSIFDRFAAIFRPDSGTDNSMISIYPFGDQYYTFTETPFMHRINPCTLATEARICTTDFVGVVNHTSHPHVLPSGTVYNLGTTMTRSGPAYTILCFPHGEQMFEDAHVVATLPCRWKLHPGYMHTFGLTDHYFVIVEQPLSVSLTEYIKAQLGGQNLSACLKWFEDRPTLFHLIDRVSGKLVQTYESEAFFYLHIINCFERDGHVVVDICSYRNPEMINCMYLEAIANMQTNPNYATLFRGRPLRFVLPLGTIPPASTAKRGLVKSFSLAGLSAPQVSRNMKHSVSQYADITYMPTNGKQSAAGEESPKRDAKRGRYEEENLVNLVTLEGSQAAAFQGTNGIHLRPEMLCDWGCETPRIYYERYMGKNYRYFYAISSDVDAVNPGTLIKVDVWNKTSLTWCEDNVYPSEPIFVPSPDPKSEDDGVILASMVVGGLNDRYVGLIVLCAKTMTELGRSDFHTNGPVPKCLHGWFAPNAI
;
A
#
# COMPACT_ATOMS: atom_id res chain seq x y z
N MET A 1 -27.57 4.71 -33.89
CA MET A 1 -27.96 4.62 -32.47
C MET A 1 -27.09 3.60 -31.71
N ALA A 2 -25.77 3.84 -31.59
CA ALA A 2 -24.88 2.90 -30.89
C ALA A 2 -23.57 3.58 -30.40
N ALA A 3 -23.66 4.79 -29.85
CA ALA A 3 -22.51 5.49 -29.24
C ALA A 3 -22.76 5.89 -27.78
N GLY A 4 -24.03 5.98 -27.35
CA GLY A 4 -24.39 6.35 -25.97
C GLY A 4 -24.40 5.18 -24.97
N VAL A 5 -24.68 3.95 -25.43
CA VAL A 5 -24.90 2.81 -24.53
C VAL A 5 -23.58 2.21 -24.01
N PHE A 6 -22.49 2.29 -24.78
CA PHE A 6 -21.19 1.75 -24.37
C PHE A 6 -20.44 2.68 -23.37
N LYS A 7 -20.68 3.99 -23.45
CA LYS A 7 -20.16 4.97 -22.47
C LYS A 7 -20.85 4.85 -21.10
N SER A 8 -22.14 4.48 -21.08
CA SER A 8 -22.88 4.25 -19.84
C SER A 8 -22.40 2.99 -19.11
N PHE A 9 -22.12 1.91 -19.85
CA PHE A 9 -21.80 0.61 -19.26
C PHE A 9 -20.43 0.59 -18.54
N MET A 10 -19.45 1.39 -18.98
CA MET A 10 -18.18 1.55 -18.26
C MET A 10 -18.28 2.52 -17.07
N ARG A 11 -19.17 3.51 -17.14
CA ARG A 11 -19.39 4.45 -16.02
C ARG A 11 -20.04 3.77 -14.82
N ASP A 12 -20.92 2.79 -15.05
CA ASP A 12 -21.67 2.11 -13.98
C ASP A 12 -20.88 1.04 -13.20
N PHE A 13 -19.67 0.68 -13.67
CA PHE A 13 -18.78 -0.26 -12.98
C PHE A 13 -17.75 0.44 -12.06
N PHE A 14 -17.43 1.71 -12.35
CA PHE A 14 -16.46 2.53 -11.60
C PHE A 14 -17.08 3.75 -10.90
N ALA A 15 -18.34 4.10 -11.19
CA ALA A 15 -19.07 4.99 -10.32
C ALA A 15 -19.22 4.28 -8.97
N VAL A 16 -18.66 4.89 -7.91
CA VAL A 16 -19.04 4.58 -6.53
C VAL A 16 -20.56 4.52 -6.50
N LYS A 17 -21.11 3.30 -6.41
CA LYS A 17 -22.56 3.11 -6.43
C LYS A 17 -23.06 3.73 -5.14
N TYR A 18 -23.82 4.81 -5.29
CA TYR A 18 -24.60 5.39 -4.21
C TYR A 18 -25.47 4.28 -3.59
N ASP A 19 -25.17 3.94 -2.35
CA ASP A 19 -25.95 3.00 -1.54
C ASP A 19 -26.70 3.82 -0.49
N GLU A 20 -28.00 4.05 -0.72
CA GLU A 20 -28.89 4.76 0.21
C GLU A 20 -28.92 4.14 1.61
N GLN A 21 -28.51 2.87 1.76
CA GLN A 21 -28.53 2.16 3.03
C GLN A 21 -27.22 2.27 3.82
N ARG A 22 -26.16 2.86 3.24
CA ARG A 22 -24.85 3.07 3.88
C ARG A 22 -24.55 4.55 4.11
N ASN A 23 -25.55 5.30 4.54
CA ASN A 23 -25.38 6.71 4.89
C ASN A 23 -24.38 6.83 6.03
N ASP A 24 -23.27 7.54 5.84
CA ASP A 24 -22.39 7.94 6.94
C ASP A 24 -23.15 8.97 7.78
N PRO A 25 -23.49 8.69 9.05
CA PRO A 25 -24.22 9.64 9.89
C PRO A 25 -23.43 10.94 10.16
N GLN A 26 -22.14 11.01 9.81
CA GLN A 26 -21.34 12.25 9.85
C GLN A 26 -21.34 13.03 8.52
N ALA A 27 -21.79 12.43 7.41
CA ALA A 27 -21.81 13.06 6.08
C ALA A 27 -22.92 14.12 5.89
N GLU A 28 -23.76 14.38 6.90
CA GLU A 28 -24.73 15.49 6.89
C GLU A 28 -24.08 16.88 7.02
N ARG A 29 -22.76 16.96 7.20
CA ARG A 29 -22.03 18.23 7.34
C ARG A 29 -21.73 18.87 5.98
N LEU A 30 -22.77 19.28 5.26
CA LEU A 30 -22.58 20.33 4.25
C LEU A 30 -22.15 21.60 4.99
N ASP A 31 -20.96 22.11 4.70
CA ASP A 31 -20.64 23.47 5.11
C ASP A 31 -21.59 24.46 4.42
N GLY A 32 -21.58 25.73 4.84
CA GLY A 32 -22.38 26.78 4.19
C GLY A 32 -22.10 27.00 2.70
N ASN A 33 -21.12 26.27 2.12
CA ASN A 33 -20.72 26.30 0.72
C ASN A 33 -20.95 24.96 -0.02
N GLY A 34 -21.63 23.98 0.60
CA GLY A 34 -22.00 22.71 -0.02
C GLY A 34 -20.87 21.68 -0.16
N ARG A 35 -19.80 21.78 0.64
CA ARG A 35 -18.69 20.80 0.67
C ARG A 35 -18.90 19.77 1.78
N LEU A 36 -18.72 18.48 1.45
CA LEU A 36 -18.82 17.37 2.42
C LEU A 36 -17.57 17.20 3.29
N TYR A 37 -16.39 17.53 2.77
CA TYR A 37 -15.11 17.43 3.48
C TYR A 37 -14.39 18.78 3.42
N PRO A 38 -14.91 19.83 4.09
CA PRO A 38 -14.42 21.20 3.93
C PRO A 38 -12.96 21.37 4.35
N ASN A 39 -12.47 20.55 5.28
CA ASN A 39 -11.09 20.56 5.76
C ASN A 39 -10.11 19.77 4.88
N CYS A 40 -10.61 19.04 3.87
CA CYS A 40 -9.80 18.24 2.97
C CYS A 40 -9.67 18.91 1.59
N SER A 41 -8.44 19.19 1.19
CA SER A 41 -8.09 19.81 -0.09
C SER A 41 -7.57 18.73 -1.02
N SER A 42 -8.42 18.18 -1.89
CA SER A 42 -8.02 17.11 -2.82
C SER A 42 -7.07 17.57 -3.92
N ASP A 43 -6.98 18.89 -4.18
CA ASP A 43 -6.12 19.47 -5.21
C ASP A 43 -4.62 19.17 -4.98
N VAL A 44 -4.20 18.86 -3.74
CA VAL A 44 -2.82 18.47 -3.44
C VAL A 44 -2.37 17.22 -4.22
N TRP A 45 -3.31 16.36 -4.60
CA TRP A 45 -3.08 15.17 -5.43
C TRP A 45 -3.31 15.42 -6.93
N LEU A 46 -3.83 16.58 -7.30
CA LEU A 46 -4.18 16.96 -8.68
C LEU A 46 -3.21 17.98 -9.27
N ARG A 47 -1.98 18.04 -8.76
CA ARG A 47 -0.90 18.90 -9.29
C ARG A 47 -0.06 18.14 -10.30
N SER A 48 0.42 18.86 -11.31
CA SER A 48 1.41 18.36 -12.26
C SER A 48 2.65 19.22 -12.18
N CYS A 49 3.81 18.58 -12.05
CA CYS A 49 5.09 19.24 -12.19
C CYS A 49 5.29 19.66 -13.64
N GLU A 50 5.27 20.96 -13.89
CA GLU A 50 5.42 21.54 -15.23
C GLU A 50 6.89 21.76 -15.60
N ARG A 51 7.75 21.97 -14.60
CA ARG A 51 9.19 22.19 -14.75
C ARG A 51 9.95 21.53 -13.62
N GLU A 52 11.01 20.82 -13.98
CA GLU A 52 11.96 20.23 -13.04
C GLU A 52 12.84 21.32 -12.41
N ILE A 53 13.30 21.06 -11.19
CA ILE A 53 14.25 21.87 -10.44
C ILE A 53 15.51 21.03 -10.30
N VAL A 54 16.30 21.03 -11.36
CA VAL A 54 17.55 20.25 -11.46
C VAL A 54 18.65 20.90 -10.62
N ASP A 55 18.73 22.23 -10.59
CA ASP A 55 19.65 22.96 -9.73
C ASP A 55 19.00 23.18 -8.34
N PRO A 56 19.68 22.86 -7.23
CA PRO A 56 19.09 23.01 -5.91
C PRO A 56 18.73 24.46 -5.59
N ILE A 57 17.52 24.65 -5.07
CA ILE A 57 17.09 25.93 -4.50
C ILE A 57 17.24 25.90 -2.98
N GLU A 58 17.67 27.02 -2.40
CA GLU A 58 17.79 27.19 -0.95
C GLU A 58 16.43 27.49 -0.33
N GLY A 59 16.18 26.94 0.86
CA GLY A 59 14.93 27.14 1.59
C GLY A 59 14.99 28.32 2.56
N HIS A 60 13.82 28.85 2.91
CA HIS A 60 13.67 29.73 4.06
C HIS A 60 13.52 28.89 5.33
N HIS A 61 14.43 29.06 6.29
CA HIS A 61 14.47 28.23 7.48
C HIS A 61 13.84 28.93 8.69
N SER A 62 13.02 28.19 9.43
CA SER A 62 12.48 28.61 10.73
C SER A 62 12.64 27.52 11.78
N GLY A 63 12.71 27.91 13.05
CA GLY A 63 13.06 27.01 14.15
C GLY A 63 14.53 26.58 14.11
N HIS A 64 14.81 25.37 14.63
CA HIS A 64 16.14 24.79 14.76
C HIS A 64 16.16 23.37 14.18
N ILE A 65 16.72 23.24 12.97
CA ILE A 65 17.02 21.94 12.36
C ILE A 65 18.32 21.39 12.97
N PRO A 66 18.30 20.22 13.66
CA PRO A 66 19.49 19.68 14.30
C PRO A 66 20.67 19.48 13.34
N LYS A 67 21.84 20.03 13.71
CA LYS A 67 23.05 20.01 12.86
C LYS A 67 23.63 18.62 12.61
N TRP A 68 23.26 17.63 13.43
CA TRP A 68 23.70 16.24 13.27
C TRP A 68 22.97 15.54 12.11
N ILE A 69 21.82 16.07 11.67
CA ILE A 69 21.13 15.56 10.48
C ILE A 69 21.94 16.00 9.27
N SER A 70 22.51 15.03 8.57
CA SER A 70 23.35 15.23 7.41
C SER A 70 23.04 14.12 6.40
N GLY A 71 22.58 14.50 5.21
CA GLY A 71 22.11 13.55 4.19
C GLY A 71 20.97 14.12 3.36
N SER A 72 20.27 13.28 2.60
CA SER A 72 19.12 13.68 1.77
C SER A 72 17.87 12.89 2.09
N LEU A 73 16.74 13.57 2.31
CA LEU A 73 15.43 12.93 2.20
C LEU A 73 15.08 12.79 0.72
N LEU A 74 15.03 11.55 0.22
CA LEU A 74 14.60 11.20 -1.12
C LEU A 74 13.14 10.76 -1.08
N ARG A 75 12.33 11.29 -1.99
CA ARG A 75 10.91 10.98 -2.13
C ARG A 75 10.61 10.61 -3.57
N ASN A 76 9.70 9.68 -3.78
CA ASN A 76 9.15 9.33 -5.09
C ASN A 76 7.63 9.41 -5.05
N GLY A 77 6.99 9.63 -6.20
CA GLY A 77 5.55 9.77 -6.27
C GLY A 77 5.01 10.23 -7.62
N PRO A 78 3.71 10.52 -7.70
CA PRO A 78 3.06 11.03 -8.90
C PRO A 78 3.58 12.42 -9.25
N GLY A 79 4.11 12.58 -10.46
CA GLY A 79 4.70 13.84 -10.92
C GLY A 79 3.83 14.62 -11.88
N SER A 80 3.30 13.97 -12.91
CA SER A 80 2.40 14.60 -13.87
C SER A 80 1.30 13.63 -14.25
N TRP A 81 0.07 14.08 -14.10
CA TRP A 81 -1.12 13.38 -14.58
C TRP A 81 -1.45 13.70 -16.04
N LYS A 82 -0.70 14.61 -16.68
CA LYS A 82 -0.92 15.06 -18.07
C LYS A 82 0.15 14.54 -19.03
N VAL A 83 -0.27 14.21 -20.25
CA VAL A 83 0.58 13.93 -21.41
C VAL A 83 -0.05 14.55 -22.65
N GLY A 84 0.52 15.66 -23.15
CA GLY A 84 -0.13 16.47 -24.18
C GLY A 84 -1.51 16.95 -23.71
N ASP A 85 -2.54 16.72 -24.54
CA ASP A 85 -3.93 17.02 -24.20
C ASP A 85 -4.63 15.89 -23.42
N MET A 86 -3.94 14.76 -23.20
CA MET A 86 -4.48 13.62 -22.48
C MET A 86 -4.18 13.68 -20.98
N THR A 87 -5.05 13.03 -20.21
CA THR A 87 -4.91 12.87 -18.78
C THR A 87 -4.90 11.39 -18.42
N PHE A 88 -4.07 11.02 -17.46
CA PHE A 88 -4.20 9.72 -16.80
C PHE A 88 -5.52 9.66 -16.02
N GLY A 89 -6.06 8.46 -15.84
CA GLY A 89 -7.27 8.19 -15.09
C GLY A 89 -7.02 7.95 -13.60
N HIS A 90 -5.86 7.39 -13.23
CA HIS A 90 -5.55 6.98 -11.87
C HIS A 90 -4.27 7.63 -11.33
N LEU A 91 -4.22 7.89 -10.02
CA LEU A 91 -3.07 8.54 -9.36
C LEU A 91 -1.76 7.77 -9.58
N PHE A 92 -1.83 6.44 -9.54
CA PHE A 92 -0.72 5.52 -9.79
C PHE A 92 -0.32 5.37 -11.27
N ASP A 93 -0.87 6.17 -12.18
CA ASP A 93 -0.43 6.22 -13.58
C ASP A 93 0.42 7.47 -13.86
N CYS A 94 0.38 8.45 -12.96
CA CYS A 94 1.10 9.71 -13.08
C CYS A 94 2.61 9.50 -13.19
N SER A 95 3.26 10.16 -14.15
CA SER A 95 4.70 10.00 -14.40
C SER A 95 5.55 10.16 -13.14
N ALA A 96 6.44 9.21 -12.84
CA ALA A 96 7.28 9.20 -11.65
C ALA A 96 8.13 10.46 -11.48
N LEU A 97 8.05 11.10 -10.30
CA LEU A 97 8.82 12.29 -9.93
C LEU A 97 9.54 12.08 -8.61
N LEU A 98 10.85 12.29 -8.65
CA LEU A 98 11.69 12.31 -7.47
C LEU A 98 11.75 13.70 -6.88
N HIS A 99 11.73 13.78 -5.55
CA HIS A 99 12.02 14.99 -4.80
C HIS A 99 13.18 14.73 -3.85
N ARG A 100 14.03 15.74 -3.66
CA ARG A 100 15.19 15.67 -2.77
C ARG A 100 15.21 16.89 -1.86
N PHE A 101 15.36 16.62 -0.56
CA PHE A 101 15.69 17.63 0.45
C PHE A 101 17.07 17.30 1.02
N ALA A 102 18.11 17.97 0.54
CA ALA A 102 19.46 17.78 1.05
C ALA A 102 19.65 18.63 2.30
N ILE A 103 20.08 18.01 3.40
CA ILE A 103 20.20 18.61 4.72
C ILE A 103 21.68 18.60 5.12
N ARG A 104 22.22 19.77 5.45
CA ARG A 104 23.59 19.90 5.96
C ARG A 104 23.71 21.09 6.88
N ASN A 105 24.26 20.88 8.08
CA ASN A 105 24.52 21.95 9.05
C ASN A 105 23.29 22.82 9.35
N GLY A 106 22.10 22.21 9.40
CA GLY A 106 20.83 22.91 9.64
C GLY A 106 20.29 23.71 8.44
N ARG A 107 20.91 23.59 7.26
CA ARG A 107 20.42 24.17 6.00
C ARG A 107 19.83 23.09 5.12
N VAL A 108 18.85 23.46 4.30
CA VAL A 108 18.13 22.53 3.43
C VAL A 108 18.01 23.11 2.02
N THR A 109 18.33 22.30 1.01
CA THR A 109 18.06 22.61 -0.40
C THR A 109 17.04 21.66 -0.99
N TYR A 110 16.26 22.13 -1.96
CA TYR A 110 15.24 21.34 -2.64
C TYR A 110 15.53 21.18 -4.14
N GLN A 111 15.27 19.98 -4.67
CA GLN A 111 15.30 19.64 -6.09
C GLN A 111 14.16 18.67 -6.41
N ASN A 112 13.76 18.63 -7.67
CA ASN A 112 12.94 17.54 -8.20
C ASN A 112 13.32 17.20 -9.64
N ARG A 113 13.09 15.94 -10.02
CA ARG A 113 13.38 15.44 -11.35
C ARG A 113 12.52 14.23 -11.67
N PHE A 114 11.98 14.16 -12.88
CA PHE A 114 11.28 12.98 -13.35
C PHE A 114 12.24 11.80 -13.47
N VAL A 115 11.77 10.61 -13.13
CA VAL A 115 12.51 9.39 -13.47
C VAL A 115 12.47 9.25 -14.99
N ASP A 116 13.63 9.13 -15.62
CA ASP A 116 13.76 9.11 -17.07
C ASP A 116 13.48 7.70 -17.63
N THR A 117 12.21 7.29 -17.52
CA THR A 117 11.70 5.97 -17.92
C THR A 117 11.43 5.91 -19.42
N GLU A 118 11.41 4.72 -20.01
CA GLU A 118 11.00 4.57 -21.40
C GLU A 118 9.53 4.98 -21.62
N THR A 119 8.64 4.65 -20.67
CA THR A 119 7.23 5.07 -20.71
C THR A 119 7.11 6.59 -20.80
N LEU A 120 7.84 7.33 -19.97
CA LEU A 120 7.82 8.80 -19.98
C LEU A 120 8.31 9.35 -21.33
N ARG A 121 9.42 8.83 -21.87
CA ARG A 121 9.95 9.25 -23.17
C ARG A 121 8.98 8.98 -24.31
N LYS A 122 8.39 7.78 -24.36
CA LYS A 122 7.40 7.38 -25.38
C LYS A 122 6.18 8.31 -25.33
N ASN A 123 5.59 8.50 -24.14
CA ASN A 123 4.45 9.39 -23.93
C ASN A 123 4.75 10.84 -24.32
N ARG A 124 5.90 11.39 -23.90
CA ARG A 124 6.32 12.76 -24.27
C ARG A 124 6.56 12.90 -25.77
N SER A 125 7.22 11.95 -26.42
CA SER A 125 7.46 12.00 -27.87
C SER A 125 6.17 11.97 -28.69
N ALA A 126 5.18 11.21 -28.22
CA ALA A 126 3.90 11.04 -28.92
C ALA A 126 2.87 12.12 -28.59
N GLN A 127 3.11 12.93 -27.54
CA GLN A 127 2.15 13.90 -26.98
C GLN A 127 0.77 13.27 -26.66
N ARG A 128 0.78 11.98 -26.31
CA ARG A 128 -0.39 11.18 -25.94
C ARG A 128 0.05 9.97 -25.13
N ILE A 129 -0.87 9.35 -24.40
CA ILE A 129 -0.60 8.15 -23.62
C ILE A 129 -0.52 6.94 -24.56
N VAL A 130 0.68 6.40 -24.76
CA VAL A 130 0.97 5.29 -25.69
C VAL A 130 1.36 3.99 -24.99
N VAL A 131 1.55 4.04 -23.66
CA VAL A 131 1.78 2.86 -22.81
C VAL A 131 0.61 2.72 -21.85
N THR A 132 0.05 1.52 -21.75
CA THR A 132 -1.05 1.22 -20.82
C THR A 132 -0.49 1.16 -19.40
N GLU A 133 -1.11 1.89 -18.49
CA GLU A 133 -0.78 1.95 -17.06
C GLU A 133 -1.85 1.19 -16.24
N PHE A 134 -1.78 1.30 -14.91
CA PHE A 134 -2.69 0.61 -14.01
C PHE A 134 -4.16 0.98 -14.28
N GLY A 135 -4.51 2.26 -14.22
CA GLY A 135 -5.89 2.75 -14.41
C GLY A 135 -6.18 3.33 -15.79
N THR A 136 -5.20 3.41 -16.69
CA THR A 136 -5.32 4.11 -17.98
C THR A 136 -4.89 3.24 -19.16
N ALA A 137 -5.79 3.06 -20.12
CA ALA A 137 -5.47 2.37 -21.37
C ALA A 137 -4.71 3.31 -22.34
N ALA A 138 -3.70 2.78 -23.03
CA ALA A 138 -3.02 3.50 -24.10
C ALA A 138 -3.96 3.78 -25.28
N VAL A 139 -3.71 4.89 -25.99
CA VAL A 139 -4.30 5.12 -27.31
C VAL A 139 -3.60 4.22 -28.32
N PRO A 140 -4.34 3.35 -29.03
CA PRO A 140 -3.73 2.46 -30.00
C PRO A 140 -3.05 3.26 -31.11
N ASP A 141 -1.81 2.91 -31.45
CA ASP A 141 -1.11 3.55 -32.56
C ASP A 141 -1.76 3.15 -33.90
N PRO A 142 -2.24 4.11 -34.72
CA PRO A 142 -2.88 3.83 -36.00
C PRO A 142 -1.92 3.26 -37.07
N CYS A 143 -0.60 3.39 -36.86
CA CYS A 143 0.43 2.95 -37.81
C CYS A 143 0.93 1.51 -37.56
N HIS A 144 0.62 0.91 -36.40
CA HIS A 144 1.00 -0.47 -36.09
C HIS A 144 -0.11 -1.45 -36.46
N SER A 145 0.23 -2.51 -37.20
CA SER A 145 -0.72 -3.55 -37.58
C SER A 145 -1.17 -4.36 -36.37
N ILE A 146 -2.32 -5.04 -36.47
CA ILE A 146 -2.82 -5.94 -35.42
C ILE A 146 -1.77 -7.02 -35.09
N PHE A 147 -1.01 -7.49 -36.09
CA PHE A 147 0.04 -8.49 -35.92
C PHE A 147 1.24 -7.99 -35.12
N ASP A 148 1.65 -6.72 -35.29
CA ASP A 148 2.73 -6.11 -34.50
C ASP A 148 2.35 -5.98 -33.02
N ARG A 149 1.07 -5.72 -32.73
CA ARG A 149 0.53 -5.69 -31.36
C ARG A 149 0.55 -7.08 -30.72
N PHE A 150 0.20 -8.13 -31.47
CA PHE A 150 0.29 -9.51 -31.00
C PHE A 150 1.72 -9.91 -30.65
N ALA A 151 2.72 -9.50 -31.45
CA ALA A 151 4.13 -9.80 -31.17
C ALA A 151 4.67 -9.08 -29.93
N ALA A 152 4.21 -7.86 -29.64
CA ALA A 152 4.60 -7.08 -28.46
C ALA A 152 4.06 -7.67 -27.14
N ILE A 153 2.87 -8.28 -27.14
CA ILE A 153 2.27 -8.94 -25.96
C ILE A 153 3.16 -10.07 -25.41
N PHE A 154 3.93 -10.74 -26.27
CA PHE A 154 4.79 -11.86 -25.88
C PHE A 154 6.23 -11.46 -25.53
N ARG A 155 6.56 -10.16 -25.56
CA ARG A 155 7.87 -9.71 -25.09
C ARG A 155 7.79 -9.34 -23.61
N PRO A 156 8.63 -9.92 -22.73
CA PRO A 156 8.70 -9.56 -21.31
C PRO A 156 9.03 -8.08 -21.06
N ASP A 157 9.55 -7.37 -22.07
CA ASP A 157 10.01 -5.99 -22.02
C ASP A 157 8.95 -4.92 -22.38
N SER A 158 7.72 -5.32 -22.73
CA SER A 158 6.75 -4.43 -23.39
C SER A 158 5.79 -3.68 -22.44
N GLY A 159 5.88 -3.94 -21.13
CA GLY A 159 5.06 -3.29 -20.10
C GLY A 159 5.58 -1.90 -19.69
N THR A 160 4.80 -1.21 -18.86
CA THR A 160 5.22 0.06 -18.27
C THR A 160 6.43 -0.10 -17.34
N ASP A 161 7.41 0.79 -17.48
CA ASP A 161 8.53 0.93 -16.56
C ASP A 161 8.39 2.19 -15.68
N ASN A 162 7.18 2.72 -15.54
CA ASN A 162 6.91 3.90 -14.71
C ASN A 162 7.05 3.58 -13.21
N SER A 163 8.25 3.77 -12.65
CA SER A 163 8.58 3.45 -11.26
C SER A 163 8.22 4.59 -10.28
N MET A 164 6.93 4.87 -10.08
CA MET A 164 6.47 6.06 -9.32
C MET A 164 6.18 5.84 -7.83
N ILE A 165 6.36 4.65 -7.28
CA ILE A 165 5.85 4.32 -5.94
C ILE A 165 6.87 4.68 -4.87
N SER A 166 8.07 4.11 -4.94
CA SER A 166 9.05 4.19 -3.85
C SER A 166 10.49 4.32 -4.35
N ILE A 167 11.41 4.55 -3.42
CA ILE A 167 12.86 4.53 -3.64
C ILE A 167 13.55 3.89 -2.42
N TYR A 168 14.45 2.93 -2.65
CA TYR A 168 15.15 2.17 -1.61
C TYR A 168 16.64 2.03 -1.90
N PRO A 169 17.49 1.91 -0.87
CA PRO A 169 18.91 1.63 -1.02
C PRO A 169 19.18 0.15 -1.29
N PHE A 170 20.11 -0.11 -2.20
CA PHE A 170 20.73 -1.40 -2.47
C PHE A 170 22.24 -1.17 -2.35
N GLY A 171 22.79 -1.35 -1.14
CA GLY A 171 24.13 -0.86 -0.82
C GLY A 171 24.21 0.66 -0.83
N ASP A 172 25.14 1.22 -1.60
CA ASP A 172 25.35 2.67 -1.81
C ASP A 172 24.51 3.24 -2.97
N GLN A 173 23.84 2.37 -3.73
CA GLN A 173 22.99 2.72 -4.87
C GLN A 173 21.53 2.83 -4.44
N TYR A 174 20.74 3.62 -5.17
CA TYR A 174 19.31 3.83 -4.89
C TYR A 174 18.48 3.47 -6.11
N TYR A 175 17.37 2.77 -5.87
CA TYR A 175 16.50 2.27 -6.92
C TYR A 175 15.06 2.72 -6.70
N THR A 176 14.39 3.16 -7.76
CA THR A 176 12.95 3.43 -7.73
C THR A 176 12.14 2.20 -8.13
N PHE A 177 10.97 2.05 -7.52
CA PHE A 177 10.10 0.88 -7.72
C PHE A 177 8.68 1.28 -8.13
N THR A 178 8.06 0.35 -8.84
CA THR A 178 6.60 0.17 -8.97
C THR A 178 6.31 -1.32 -8.76
N GLU A 179 5.20 -1.85 -9.28
CA GLU A 179 4.81 -3.25 -9.18
C GLU A 179 4.91 -3.99 -10.53
N THR A 180 5.93 -3.62 -11.29
CA THR A 180 6.35 -4.26 -12.55
C THR A 180 7.77 -4.83 -12.33
N PRO A 181 8.37 -5.56 -13.29
CA PRO A 181 9.71 -6.09 -13.08
C PRO A 181 10.82 -5.04 -13.19
N PHE A 182 10.47 -3.77 -13.50
CA PHE A 182 11.45 -2.73 -13.78
C PHE A 182 11.79 -1.88 -12.56
N MET A 183 13.08 -1.57 -12.43
CA MET A 183 13.63 -0.63 -11.47
C MET A 183 14.56 0.37 -12.17
N HIS A 184 14.74 1.56 -11.60
CA HIS A 184 15.68 2.53 -12.13
C HIS A 184 16.71 2.92 -11.09
N ARG A 185 18.00 2.85 -11.44
CA ARG A 185 19.07 3.35 -10.58
C ARG A 185 19.09 4.87 -10.63
N ILE A 186 19.09 5.50 -9.45
CA ILE A 186 19.04 6.93 -9.27
C ILE A 186 20.32 7.41 -8.60
N ASN A 187 20.92 8.46 -9.14
CA ASN A 187 21.94 9.22 -8.45
C ASN A 187 21.32 10.02 -7.29
N PRO A 188 21.64 9.73 -6.03
CA PRO A 188 20.93 10.34 -4.90
C PRO A 188 21.28 11.82 -4.66
N CYS A 189 22.34 12.34 -5.30
CA CYS A 189 22.73 13.75 -5.22
C CYS A 189 22.13 14.61 -6.35
N THR A 190 21.97 14.06 -7.55
CA THR A 190 21.50 14.81 -8.74
C THR A 190 20.12 14.42 -9.23
N LEU A 191 19.53 13.37 -8.65
CA LEU A 191 18.29 12.71 -9.09
C LEU A 191 18.35 12.18 -10.54
N ALA A 192 19.52 12.12 -11.16
CA ALA A 192 19.69 11.57 -12.50
C ALA A 192 19.34 10.07 -12.51
N THR A 193 18.57 9.65 -13.51
CA THR A 193 18.36 8.23 -13.81
C THR A 193 19.59 7.70 -14.54
N GLU A 194 20.28 6.73 -13.95
CA GLU A 194 21.57 6.23 -14.44
C GLU A 194 21.46 4.86 -15.12
N ALA A 195 20.48 4.04 -14.73
CA ALA A 195 20.28 2.72 -15.29
C ALA A 195 18.81 2.28 -15.18
N ARG A 196 18.43 1.36 -16.06
CA ARG A 196 17.15 0.64 -16.03
C ARG A 196 17.46 -0.85 -15.86
N ILE A 197 16.83 -1.49 -14.88
CA ILE A 197 17.03 -2.90 -14.53
C ILE A 197 15.71 -3.65 -14.70
N CYS A 198 15.75 -4.81 -15.34
CA CYS A 198 14.64 -5.75 -15.42
C CYS A 198 14.94 -6.95 -14.51
N THR A 199 14.22 -7.07 -13.39
CA THR A 199 14.42 -8.16 -12.42
C THR A 199 14.10 -9.55 -13.01
N THR A 200 13.26 -9.62 -14.04
CA THR A 200 12.98 -10.87 -14.76
C THR A 200 14.26 -11.50 -15.31
N ASP A 201 15.22 -10.70 -15.75
CA ASP A 201 16.46 -11.17 -16.37
C ASP A 201 17.36 -11.92 -15.39
N PHE A 202 17.21 -11.66 -14.08
CA PHE A 202 18.03 -12.24 -13.03
C PHE A 202 17.33 -13.39 -12.28
N VAL A 203 16.05 -13.21 -11.94
CA VAL A 203 15.33 -14.12 -11.04
C VAL A 203 14.00 -14.65 -11.59
N GLY A 204 13.68 -14.37 -12.86
CA GLY A 204 12.54 -14.97 -13.56
C GLY A 204 11.16 -14.62 -12.97
N VAL A 205 11.05 -13.45 -12.32
CA VAL A 205 9.77 -12.91 -11.83
C VAL A 205 9.04 -12.11 -12.91
N VAL A 206 7.73 -12.11 -12.85
CA VAL A 206 6.83 -11.32 -13.70
C VAL A 206 6.65 -9.91 -13.12
N ASN A 207 6.61 -9.81 -11.80
CA ASN A 207 6.58 -8.57 -11.05
C ASN A 207 7.16 -8.77 -9.64
N HIS A 208 7.41 -7.67 -8.95
CA HIS A 208 7.74 -7.66 -7.53
C HIS A 208 7.05 -6.49 -6.84
N THR A 209 6.99 -6.52 -5.52
CA THR A 209 6.43 -5.41 -4.76
C THR A 209 7.35 -4.19 -4.82
N SER A 210 6.78 -3.04 -4.46
CA SER A 210 7.49 -1.78 -4.34
C SER A 210 8.06 -1.53 -2.94
N HIS A 211 8.04 -2.54 -2.06
CA HIS A 211 8.45 -2.45 -0.67
C HIS A 211 9.40 -3.60 -0.30
N PRO A 212 10.64 -3.57 -0.81
CA PRO A 212 11.65 -4.53 -0.38
C PRO A 212 12.03 -4.32 1.10
N HIS A 213 12.49 -5.40 1.73
CA HIS A 213 13.12 -5.34 3.05
C HIS A 213 14.64 -5.22 2.93
N VAL A 214 15.20 -4.11 3.42
CA VAL A 214 16.65 -3.86 3.43
C VAL A 214 17.22 -4.18 4.81
N LEU A 215 18.08 -5.20 4.90
CA LEU A 215 18.70 -5.59 6.16
C LEU A 215 19.92 -4.72 6.49
N PRO A 216 20.31 -4.62 7.78
CA PRO A 216 21.57 -3.98 8.19
C PRO A 216 22.82 -4.56 7.51
N SER A 217 22.76 -5.81 7.05
CA SER A 217 23.85 -6.44 6.28
C SER A 217 23.97 -5.90 4.84
N GLY A 218 23.02 -5.07 4.39
CA GLY A 218 22.89 -4.65 3.00
C GLY A 218 22.18 -5.67 2.09
N THR A 219 21.82 -6.84 2.61
CA THR A 219 21.00 -7.82 1.90
C THR A 219 19.59 -7.28 1.71
N VAL A 220 19.04 -7.40 0.52
CA VAL A 220 17.68 -6.97 0.23
C VAL A 220 16.81 -8.18 -0.08
N TYR A 221 15.66 -8.28 0.59
CA TYR A 221 14.62 -9.24 0.21
C TYR A 221 13.46 -8.53 -0.46
N ASN A 222 12.88 -9.15 -1.49
CA ASN A 222 11.64 -8.66 -2.08
C ASN A 222 10.67 -9.82 -2.34
N LEU A 223 9.37 -9.53 -2.41
CA LEU A 223 8.35 -10.49 -2.79
C LEU A 223 7.99 -10.25 -4.27
N GLY A 224 7.93 -11.31 -5.06
CA GLY A 224 7.45 -11.24 -6.43
C GLY A 224 6.57 -12.41 -6.83
N THR A 225 6.05 -12.34 -8.05
CA THR A 225 5.26 -13.42 -8.65
C THR A 225 6.05 -14.05 -9.79
N THR A 226 6.16 -15.38 -9.79
CA THR A 226 6.76 -16.15 -10.89
C THR A 226 5.74 -17.11 -11.49
N MET A 227 5.94 -17.48 -12.75
CA MET A 227 5.14 -18.49 -13.42
C MET A 227 5.86 -19.85 -13.38
N THR A 228 5.35 -20.77 -12.56
CA THR A 228 5.89 -22.13 -12.45
C THR A 228 5.14 -23.11 -13.36
N ARG A 229 5.68 -24.33 -13.53
CA ARG A 229 4.96 -25.41 -14.24
C ARG A 229 3.59 -25.74 -13.65
N SER A 230 3.39 -25.51 -12.35
CA SER A 230 2.13 -25.77 -11.64
C SER A 230 1.14 -24.60 -11.66
N GLY A 231 1.55 -23.44 -12.18
CA GLY A 231 0.81 -22.17 -12.16
C GLY A 231 1.59 -21.04 -11.50
N PRO A 232 0.96 -19.88 -11.25
CA PRO A 232 1.60 -18.76 -10.58
C PRO A 232 1.97 -19.12 -9.14
N ALA A 233 3.09 -18.57 -8.68
CA ALA A 233 3.57 -18.70 -7.31
C ALA A 233 4.15 -17.37 -6.82
N TYR A 234 3.92 -17.08 -5.55
CA TYR A 234 4.64 -16.04 -4.81
C TYR A 234 6.06 -16.52 -4.53
N THR A 235 7.03 -15.64 -4.64
CA THR A 235 8.43 -15.99 -4.51
C THR A 235 9.21 -14.91 -3.79
N ILE A 236 9.96 -15.32 -2.77
CA ILE A 236 10.85 -14.42 -2.03
C ILE A 236 12.20 -14.40 -2.76
N LEU A 237 12.61 -13.20 -3.14
CA LEU A 237 13.85 -12.88 -3.83
C LEU A 237 14.86 -12.40 -2.80
N CYS A 238 16.11 -12.83 -2.95
CA CYS A 238 17.24 -12.34 -2.19
C CYS A 238 18.22 -11.66 -3.16
N PHE A 239 18.58 -10.42 -2.86
CA PHE A 239 19.66 -9.68 -3.50
C PHE A 239 20.78 -9.55 -2.45
N PRO A 240 21.83 -10.39 -2.54
CA PRO A 240 22.97 -10.32 -1.63
C PRO A 240 23.66 -8.96 -1.69
N HIS A 241 24.27 -8.54 -0.58
CA HIS A 241 25.09 -7.34 -0.61
C HIS A 241 26.39 -7.60 -1.38
N GLY A 242 26.67 -6.81 -2.41
CA GLY A 242 27.88 -6.90 -3.21
C GLY A 242 27.77 -6.15 -4.54
N GLU A 243 28.88 -6.03 -5.27
CA GLU A 243 28.90 -5.36 -6.58
C GLU A 243 28.06 -6.09 -7.63
N GLN A 244 27.95 -7.41 -7.51
CA GLN A 244 27.20 -8.30 -8.43
C GLN A 244 25.82 -8.70 -7.85
N MET A 245 25.22 -7.84 -7.02
CA MET A 245 23.99 -8.18 -6.28
C MET A 245 22.82 -8.67 -7.14
N PHE A 246 22.75 -8.22 -8.40
CA PHE A 246 21.69 -8.65 -9.33
C PHE A 246 22.05 -9.97 -9.98
N GLU A 247 23.29 -10.17 -10.39
CA GLU A 247 23.80 -11.44 -10.93
C GLU A 247 23.75 -12.56 -9.89
N ASP A 248 23.99 -12.24 -8.61
CA ASP A 248 23.91 -13.16 -7.47
C ASP A 248 22.49 -13.29 -6.88
N ALA A 249 21.51 -12.57 -7.44
CA ALA A 249 20.15 -12.61 -6.97
C ALA A 249 19.54 -14.00 -7.18
N HIS A 250 18.80 -14.49 -6.17
CA HIS A 250 18.22 -15.83 -6.23
C HIS A 250 16.91 -15.93 -5.44
N VAL A 251 16.15 -16.97 -5.75
CA VAL A 251 14.91 -17.32 -5.07
C VAL A 251 15.22 -18.11 -3.79
N VAL A 252 14.72 -17.64 -2.64
CA VAL A 252 14.90 -18.32 -1.35
C VAL A 252 13.65 -19.07 -0.86
N ALA A 253 12.47 -18.71 -1.35
CA ALA A 253 11.24 -19.42 -1.05
C ALA A 253 10.22 -19.27 -2.17
N THR A 254 9.37 -20.29 -2.34
CA THR A 254 8.27 -20.28 -3.31
C THR A 254 7.01 -20.83 -2.67
N LEU A 255 5.91 -20.07 -2.78
CA LEU A 255 4.59 -20.44 -2.29
C LEU A 255 3.60 -20.43 -3.46
N PRO A 256 3.03 -21.58 -3.86
CA PRO A 256 2.01 -21.61 -4.91
C PRO A 256 0.80 -20.74 -4.56
N CYS A 257 0.30 -19.96 -5.52
CA CYS A 257 -0.91 -19.16 -5.30
C CYS A 257 -2.12 -20.07 -5.07
N ARG A 258 -3.03 -19.68 -4.16
CA ARG A 258 -4.24 -20.48 -3.88
C ARG A 258 -5.16 -20.60 -5.09
N TRP A 259 -5.15 -19.62 -6.00
CA TRP A 259 -5.97 -19.61 -7.22
C TRP A 259 -5.13 -19.47 -8.48
N LYS A 260 -5.12 -20.51 -9.33
CA LYS A 260 -4.26 -20.58 -10.52
C LYS A 260 -4.53 -19.51 -11.59
N LEU A 261 -5.78 -19.04 -11.71
CA LEU A 261 -6.18 -18.00 -12.67
C LEU A 261 -6.41 -16.64 -12.00
N HIS A 262 -6.18 -16.56 -10.70
CA HIS A 262 -6.45 -15.41 -9.84
C HIS A 262 -5.36 -15.27 -8.76
N PRO A 263 -4.07 -15.13 -9.11
CA PRO A 263 -3.05 -14.83 -8.12
C PRO A 263 -3.44 -13.59 -7.30
N GLY A 264 -3.22 -13.63 -6.00
CA GLY A 264 -3.47 -12.54 -5.07
C GLY A 264 -2.59 -11.32 -5.38
N TYR A 265 -3.16 -10.14 -5.19
CA TYR A 265 -2.44 -8.87 -5.27
C TYR A 265 -1.58 -8.67 -4.02
N MET A 266 -0.28 -8.42 -4.22
CA MET A 266 0.70 -8.27 -3.15
C MET A 266 1.40 -6.91 -3.26
N HIS A 267 1.22 -6.06 -2.25
CA HIS A 267 1.86 -4.73 -2.18
C HIS A 267 3.07 -4.71 -1.24
N THR A 268 3.03 -5.51 -0.17
CA THR A 268 4.11 -5.66 0.81
C THR A 268 4.16 -7.11 1.29
N PHE A 269 5.21 -7.46 2.04
CA PHE A 269 5.32 -8.72 2.76
C PHE A 269 5.99 -8.46 4.11
N GLY A 270 5.94 -9.44 5.01
CA GLY A 270 6.53 -9.34 6.33
C GLY A 270 7.83 -10.13 6.44
N LEU A 271 8.68 -9.68 7.35
CA LEU A 271 9.96 -10.30 7.70
C LEU A 271 10.11 -10.32 9.22
N THR A 272 10.47 -11.46 9.80
CA THR A 272 10.95 -11.60 11.19
C THR A 272 12.36 -12.17 11.19
N ASP A 273 12.96 -12.39 12.36
CA ASP A 273 14.27 -13.05 12.46
C ASP A 273 14.29 -14.43 11.79
N HIS A 274 13.21 -15.23 11.90
CA HIS A 274 13.14 -16.59 11.37
C HIS A 274 12.12 -16.82 10.25
N TYR A 275 11.17 -15.92 10.01
CA TYR A 275 10.07 -16.14 9.06
C TYR A 275 9.95 -15.03 8.01
N PHE A 276 9.62 -15.42 6.79
CA PHE A 276 8.89 -14.55 5.85
C PHE A 276 7.40 -14.73 6.10
N VAL A 277 6.65 -13.62 6.09
CA VAL A 277 5.20 -13.59 6.30
C VAL A 277 4.54 -13.10 5.02
N ILE A 278 3.80 -13.98 4.34
CA ILE A 278 2.98 -13.59 3.19
C ILE A 278 1.52 -13.49 3.63
N VAL A 279 0.93 -12.30 3.53
CA VAL A 279 -0.49 -12.06 3.83
C VAL A 279 -1.26 -12.07 2.51
N GLU A 280 -1.79 -13.23 2.13
CA GLU A 280 -2.56 -13.44 0.89
C GLU A 280 -4.01 -12.96 1.07
N GLN A 281 -4.23 -11.68 0.72
CA GLN A 281 -5.54 -11.03 0.73
C GLN A 281 -6.47 -11.52 -0.41
N PRO A 282 -7.80 -11.42 -0.26
CA PRO A 282 -8.77 -11.84 -1.29
C PRO A 282 -9.01 -10.82 -2.40
N LEU A 283 -8.07 -9.89 -2.61
CA LEU A 283 -7.94 -9.15 -3.87
C LEU A 283 -6.98 -9.90 -4.78
N SER A 284 -7.42 -10.24 -5.98
CA SER A 284 -6.61 -10.99 -6.97
C SER A 284 -6.52 -10.27 -8.31
N VAL A 285 -5.52 -10.65 -9.09
CA VAL A 285 -5.36 -10.28 -10.49
C VAL A 285 -5.88 -11.42 -11.37
N SER A 286 -6.96 -11.20 -12.12
CA SER A 286 -7.53 -12.19 -13.02
C SER A 286 -6.69 -12.34 -14.29
N LEU A 287 -6.01 -13.47 -14.44
CA LEU A 287 -5.19 -13.75 -15.63
C LEU A 287 -6.04 -13.79 -16.91
N THR A 288 -7.29 -14.24 -16.81
CA THR A 288 -8.22 -14.27 -17.95
C THR A 288 -8.63 -12.88 -18.41
N GLU A 289 -8.90 -11.96 -17.46
CA GLU A 289 -9.20 -10.57 -17.83
C GLU A 289 -7.94 -9.84 -18.29
N TYR A 290 -6.77 -10.14 -17.73
CA TYR A 290 -5.50 -9.60 -18.20
C TYR A 290 -5.26 -9.91 -19.68
N ILE A 291 -5.43 -11.18 -20.09
CA ILE A 291 -5.30 -11.57 -21.50
C ILE A 291 -6.33 -10.84 -22.38
N LYS A 292 -7.58 -10.69 -21.92
CA LYS A 292 -8.61 -9.94 -22.66
C LYS A 292 -8.28 -8.46 -22.75
N ALA A 293 -7.74 -7.85 -21.69
CA ALA A 293 -7.38 -6.44 -21.64
C ALA A 293 -6.28 -6.11 -22.64
N GLN A 294 -5.26 -6.98 -22.73
CA GLN A 294 -4.19 -6.88 -23.73
C GLN A 294 -4.72 -6.93 -25.18
N LEU A 295 -5.79 -7.71 -25.43
CA LEU A 295 -6.40 -7.83 -26.76
C LEU A 295 -7.46 -6.75 -27.05
N GLY A 296 -8.12 -6.25 -26.01
CA GLY A 296 -9.30 -5.38 -26.09
C GLY A 296 -9.04 -3.90 -25.76
N GLY A 297 -7.81 -3.53 -25.40
CA GLY A 297 -7.45 -2.15 -25.06
C GLY A 297 -8.06 -1.65 -23.75
N GLN A 298 -8.20 -2.53 -22.74
CA GLN A 298 -8.66 -2.16 -21.40
C GLN A 298 -7.48 -1.83 -20.48
N ASN A 299 -7.72 -1.10 -19.38
CA ASN A 299 -6.72 -0.83 -18.35
C ASN A 299 -6.47 -2.06 -17.45
N LEU A 300 -5.38 -2.05 -16.67
CA LEU A 300 -5.00 -3.19 -15.83
C LEU A 300 -5.86 -3.31 -14.56
N SER A 301 -6.41 -2.22 -14.06
CA SER A 301 -7.28 -2.20 -12.87
C SER A 301 -8.54 -3.05 -13.06
N ALA A 302 -9.05 -3.17 -14.28
CA ALA A 302 -10.15 -4.07 -14.65
C ALA A 302 -9.83 -5.56 -14.37
N CYS A 303 -8.56 -5.92 -14.17
CA CYS A 303 -8.16 -7.28 -13.84
C CYS A 303 -8.33 -7.60 -12.35
N LEU A 304 -8.49 -6.59 -11.49
CA LEU A 304 -8.64 -6.79 -10.05
C LEU A 304 -10.01 -7.39 -9.72
N LYS A 305 -10.03 -8.47 -8.92
CA LYS A 305 -11.25 -9.10 -8.42
C LYS A 305 -11.17 -9.35 -6.93
N TRP A 306 -12.14 -8.81 -6.20
CA TRP A 306 -12.33 -9.00 -4.76
C TRP A 306 -13.24 -10.20 -4.48
N PHE A 307 -12.81 -11.08 -3.58
CA PHE A 307 -13.56 -12.26 -3.14
C PHE A 307 -13.93 -12.13 -1.66
N GLU A 308 -14.96 -11.33 -1.36
CA GLU A 308 -15.39 -11.01 0.02
C GLU A 308 -15.74 -12.26 0.86
N ASP A 309 -16.18 -13.35 0.22
CA ASP A 309 -16.51 -14.62 0.87
C ASP A 309 -15.29 -15.48 1.22
N ARG A 310 -14.07 -15.01 0.93
CA ARG A 310 -12.83 -15.77 1.10
C ARG A 310 -11.95 -15.17 2.18
N PRO A 311 -11.30 -16.00 3.00
CA PRO A 311 -10.47 -15.49 4.09
C PRO A 311 -9.21 -14.80 3.54
N THR A 312 -8.64 -13.91 4.34
CA THR A 312 -7.22 -13.54 4.21
C THR A 312 -6.37 -14.65 4.83
N LEU A 313 -5.32 -15.09 4.13
CA LEU A 313 -4.41 -16.13 4.63
C LEU A 313 -3.09 -15.52 5.07
N PHE A 314 -2.56 -15.95 6.20
CA PHE A 314 -1.22 -15.60 6.67
C PHE A 314 -0.32 -16.82 6.56
N HIS A 315 0.68 -16.78 5.70
CA HIS A 315 1.62 -17.86 5.48
C HIS A 315 2.95 -17.54 6.15
N LEU A 316 3.37 -18.40 7.08
CA LEU A 316 4.70 -18.36 7.68
C LEU A 316 5.63 -19.29 6.93
N ILE A 317 6.69 -18.73 6.36
CA ILE A 317 7.71 -19.46 5.62
C ILE A 317 9.02 -19.33 6.39
N ASP A 318 9.64 -20.45 6.75
CA ASP A 318 10.93 -20.46 7.42
C ASP A 318 12.02 -19.89 6.50
N ARG A 319 12.76 -18.88 6.98
CA ARG A 319 13.75 -18.12 6.18
C ARG A 319 14.94 -18.97 5.76
N VAL A 320 15.32 -19.97 6.55
CA VAL A 320 16.52 -20.79 6.30
C VAL A 320 16.22 -21.89 5.30
N SER A 321 15.13 -22.63 5.51
CA SER A 321 14.74 -23.77 4.67
C SER A 321 13.88 -23.38 3.48
N GLY A 322 13.29 -22.19 3.48
CA GLY A 322 12.36 -21.71 2.45
C GLY A 322 11.02 -22.44 2.45
N LYS A 323 10.71 -23.21 3.50
CA LYS A 323 9.51 -24.07 3.58
C LYS A 323 8.37 -23.36 4.30
N LEU A 324 7.15 -23.56 3.79
CA LEU A 324 5.93 -23.19 4.49
C LEU A 324 5.83 -23.98 5.81
N VAL A 325 5.73 -23.26 6.92
CA VAL A 325 5.63 -23.79 8.28
C VAL A 325 4.17 -23.90 8.69
N GLN A 326 3.40 -22.82 8.52
CA GLN A 326 2.01 -22.76 8.98
C GLN A 326 1.22 -21.72 8.19
N THR A 327 -0.07 -21.98 8.03
CA THR A 327 -1.03 -21.03 7.45
C THR A 327 -2.13 -20.76 8.47
N TYR A 328 -2.49 -19.49 8.61
CA TYR A 328 -3.59 -19.01 9.45
C TYR A 328 -4.63 -18.32 8.57
N GLU A 329 -5.86 -18.24 9.04
CA GLU A 329 -6.96 -17.59 8.34
C GLU A 329 -7.48 -16.40 9.16
N SER A 330 -7.91 -15.33 8.51
CA SER A 330 -8.73 -14.29 9.13
C SER A 330 -9.89 -13.94 8.20
N GLU A 331 -10.82 -13.08 8.66
CA GLU A 331 -11.83 -12.54 7.75
C GLU A 331 -11.16 -11.76 6.60
N ALA A 332 -11.92 -11.56 5.53
CA ALA A 332 -11.47 -10.77 4.39
C ALA A 332 -11.18 -9.32 4.81
N PHE A 333 -9.99 -8.84 4.49
CA PHE A 333 -9.62 -7.42 4.56
C PHE A 333 -8.63 -7.10 3.43
N PHE A 334 -8.58 -5.84 3.05
CA PHE A 334 -7.62 -5.31 2.09
C PHE A 334 -6.49 -4.59 2.84
N TYR A 335 -5.26 -4.67 2.35
CA TYR A 335 -4.15 -3.89 2.88
C TYR A 335 -3.16 -3.53 1.78
N LEU A 336 -2.44 -2.44 2.02
CA LEU A 336 -1.25 -2.08 1.28
C LEU A 336 -0.03 -2.33 2.18
N HIS A 337 0.02 -1.70 3.36
CA HIS A 337 1.24 -1.66 4.16
C HIS A 337 1.19 -2.51 5.44
N ILE A 338 2.18 -3.39 5.56
CA ILE A 338 2.57 -3.98 6.85
C ILE A 338 3.44 -2.96 7.60
N ILE A 339 3.12 -2.73 8.88
CA ILE A 339 3.85 -1.83 9.78
C ILE A 339 5.15 -2.50 10.23
N ASN A 340 5.04 -3.70 10.83
CA ASN A 340 6.17 -4.53 11.24
C ASN A 340 5.70 -5.97 11.51
N CYS A 341 6.63 -6.91 11.44
CA CYS A 341 6.43 -8.28 11.92
C CYS A 341 7.53 -8.62 12.92
N PHE A 342 7.24 -9.39 13.96
CA PHE A 342 8.27 -9.85 14.89
C PHE A 342 7.87 -11.11 15.64
N GLU A 343 8.86 -11.78 16.23
CA GLU A 343 8.63 -12.96 17.06
C GLU A 343 8.68 -12.59 18.54
N ARG A 344 7.76 -13.15 19.32
CA ARG A 344 7.70 -12.96 20.78
C ARG A 344 6.96 -14.10 21.45
N ASP A 345 7.55 -14.64 22.52
CA ASP A 345 6.91 -15.60 23.45
C ASP A 345 6.14 -16.73 22.73
N GLY A 346 6.73 -17.33 21.71
CA GLY A 346 6.11 -18.42 20.93
C GLY A 346 5.06 -17.98 19.90
N HIS A 347 5.03 -16.70 19.53
CA HIS A 347 4.11 -16.14 18.53
C HIS A 347 4.87 -15.33 17.49
N VAL A 348 4.29 -15.23 16.28
CA VAL A 348 4.61 -14.18 15.31
C VAL A 348 3.55 -13.10 15.41
N VAL A 349 3.96 -11.85 15.63
CA VAL A 349 3.09 -10.67 15.65
C VAL A 349 3.19 -9.96 14.32
N VAL A 350 2.05 -9.56 13.76
CA VAL A 350 1.95 -8.90 12.45
C VAL A 350 1.07 -7.67 12.60
N ASP A 351 1.66 -6.49 12.42
CA ASP A 351 0.95 -5.21 12.49
C ASP A 351 0.73 -4.68 11.07
N ILE A 352 -0.51 -4.33 10.70
CA ILE A 352 -0.90 -4.00 9.32
C ILE A 352 -1.91 -2.85 9.28
N CYS A 353 -1.71 -1.89 8.37
CA CYS A 353 -2.73 -0.91 8.01
C CYS A 353 -3.80 -1.56 7.13
N SER A 354 -4.97 -1.82 7.71
CA SER A 354 -6.02 -2.65 7.12
C SER A 354 -7.25 -1.83 6.74
N TYR A 355 -7.86 -2.17 5.61
CA TYR A 355 -9.11 -1.66 5.09
C TYR A 355 -10.13 -2.78 5.04
N ARG A 356 -11.41 -2.42 5.13
CA ARG A 356 -12.50 -3.40 5.03
C ARG A 356 -12.50 -4.12 3.69
N ASN A 357 -12.23 -3.40 2.63
CA ASN A 357 -12.29 -3.87 1.25
C ASN A 357 -11.41 -2.95 0.37
N PRO A 358 -11.22 -3.26 -0.93
CA PRO A 358 -10.30 -2.52 -1.78
C PRO A 358 -10.91 -1.25 -2.40
N GLU A 359 -12.06 -0.76 -1.91
CA GLU A 359 -12.73 0.44 -2.46
C GLU A 359 -11.85 1.70 -2.39
N MET A 360 -10.90 1.73 -1.46
CA MET A 360 -9.87 2.76 -1.38
C MET A 360 -9.11 2.94 -2.71
N ILE A 361 -8.90 1.87 -3.49
CA ILE A 361 -8.32 1.94 -4.84
C ILE A 361 -9.19 2.78 -5.77
N ASN A 362 -10.52 2.64 -5.68
CA ASN A 362 -11.45 3.42 -6.52
C ASN A 362 -11.43 4.91 -6.15
N CYS A 363 -11.19 5.24 -4.89
CA CYS A 363 -11.00 6.63 -4.46
C CYS A 363 -9.74 7.28 -5.05
N MET A 364 -8.77 6.50 -5.55
CA MET A 364 -7.52 7.02 -6.13
C MET A 364 -7.59 7.29 -7.65
N TYR A 365 -8.76 7.12 -8.27
CA TYR A 365 -9.01 7.70 -9.59
C TYR A 365 -9.04 9.23 -9.50
N LEU A 366 -8.42 9.91 -10.48
CA LEU A 366 -8.34 11.37 -10.47
C LEU A 366 -9.72 12.04 -10.51
N GLU A 367 -10.68 11.41 -11.18
CA GLU A 367 -12.08 11.86 -11.18
C GLU A 367 -12.73 11.73 -9.79
N ALA A 368 -12.46 10.64 -9.06
CA ALA A 368 -12.97 10.46 -7.70
C ALA A 368 -12.35 11.47 -6.73
N ILE A 369 -11.03 11.71 -6.84
CA ILE A 369 -10.30 12.73 -6.07
C ILE A 369 -10.88 14.13 -6.35
N ALA A 370 -11.09 14.48 -7.62
CA ALA A 370 -11.63 15.78 -8.02
C ALA A 370 -13.05 16.01 -7.51
N ASN A 371 -13.87 14.96 -7.46
CA ASN A 371 -15.26 15.01 -7.04
C ASN A 371 -15.48 14.54 -5.59
N MET A 372 -14.42 14.44 -4.76
CA MET A 372 -14.57 13.89 -3.40
C MET A 372 -15.61 14.66 -2.59
N GLN A 373 -15.69 15.98 -2.80
CA GLN A 373 -16.56 16.90 -2.06
C GLN A 373 -18.06 16.69 -2.32
N THR A 374 -18.41 15.88 -3.32
CA THR A 374 -19.80 15.55 -3.68
C THR A 374 -20.18 14.10 -3.34
N ASN A 375 -19.24 13.31 -2.79
CA ASN A 375 -19.48 11.91 -2.45
C ASN A 375 -19.52 11.71 -0.92
N PRO A 376 -20.70 11.50 -0.30
CA PRO A 376 -20.83 11.35 1.16
C PRO A 376 -20.13 10.10 1.71
N ASN A 377 -19.84 9.13 0.84
CA ASN A 377 -19.21 7.87 1.23
C ASN A 377 -17.69 7.88 1.08
N TYR A 378 -17.07 8.95 0.56
CA TYR A 378 -15.63 8.92 0.26
C TYR A 378 -14.79 8.58 1.50
N ALA A 379 -15.11 9.19 2.65
CA ALA A 379 -14.39 8.95 3.90
C ALA A 379 -14.47 7.50 4.37
N THR A 380 -15.65 6.87 4.32
CA THR A 380 -15.82 5.48 4.77
C THR A 380 -15.12 4.47 3.86
N LEU A 381 -14.95 4.80 2.57
CA LEU A 381 -14.22 3.98 1.60
C LEU A 381 -12.69 4.10 1.74
N PHE A 382 -12.19 5.20 2.33
CA PHE A 382 -10.76 5.50 2.46
C PHE A 382 -10.19 5.25 3.88
N ARG A 383 -10.99 4.68 4.78
CA ARG A 383 -10.66 4.55 6.21
C ARG A 383 -9.83 3.29 6.51
N GLY A 384 -8.50 3.44 6.56
CA GLY A 384 -7.59 2.39 7.03
C GLY A 384 -7.48 2.38 8.57
N ARG A 385 -7.24 1.23 9.20
CA ARG A 385 -6.95 1.14 10.64
C ARG A 385 -5.76 0.22 10.89
N PRO A 386 -4.86 0.58 11.82
CA PRO A 386 -3.72 -0.27 12.17
C PRO A 386 -4.19 -1.41 13.09
N LEU A 387 -4.09 -2.64 12.59
CA LEU A 387 -4.52 -3.86 13.26
C LEU A 387 -3.30 -4.73 13.58
N ARG A 388 -3.34 -5.41 14.73
CA ARG A 388 -2.35 -6.39 15.17
C ARG A 388 -2.94 -7.79 15.16
N PHE A 389 -2.32 -8.68 14.39
CA PHE A 389 -2.59 -10.11 14.38
C PHE A 389 -1.49 -10.84 15.16
N VAL A 390 -1.87 -11.87 15.92
CA VAL A 390 -0.94 -12.68 16.71
C VAL A 390 -1.09 -14.15 16.32
N LEU A 391 -0.03 -14.71 15.74
CA LEU A 391 0.03 -16.02 15.12
C LEU A 391 0.75 -16.99 16.08
N PRO A 392 0.04 -17.87 16.79
CA PRO A 392 0.67 -18.82 17.71
C PRO A 392 1.50 -19.86 16.97
N LEU A 393 2.74 -20.07 17.41
CA LEU A 393 3.65 -21.10 16.87
C LEU A 393 3.48 -22.42 17.63
N GLY A 394 3.73 -23.55 16.96
CA GLY A 394 3.80 -24.87 17.62
C GLY A 394 2.45 -25.55 17.91
N THR A 395 1.33 -24.99 17.44
CA THR A 395 0.03 -25.65 17.46
C THR A 395 -0.10 -26.62 16.29
N ILE A 396 -0.22 -27.91 16.59
CA ILE A 396 -0.22 -29.04 15.64
C ILE A 396 -1.31 -28.86 14.57
N PRO A 397 -1.05 -29.02 13.26
CA PRO A 397 -2.11 -29.04 12.25
C PRO A 397 -3.02 -30.26 12.45
N PRO A 398 -4.34 -30.19 12.21
CA PRO A 398 -5.17 -31.39 12.18
C PRO A 398 -4.60 -32.36 11.13
N ALA A 399 -4.43 -33.62 11.55
CA ALA A 399 -3.90 -34.68 10.71
C ALA A 399 -4.59 -34.70 9.34
N SER A 400 -3.82 -34.49 8.27
CA SER A 400 -4.31 -34.65 6.91
C SER A 400 -4.90 -36.05 6.76
N THR A 401 -6.18 -36.14 6.41
CA THR A 401 -6.74 -37.38 5.86
C THR A 401 -6.18 -37.55 4.45
N ALA A 402 -4.97 -38.08 4.38
CA ALA A 402 -4.37 -38.56 3.15
C ALA A 402 -5.20 -39.74 2.62
N LYS A 403 -6.24 -39.47 1.83
CA LYS A 403 -6.78 -40.47 0.92
C LYS A 403 -5.87 -40.52 -0.31
N ARG A 404 -4.92 -41.46 -0.26
CA ARG A 404 -4.31 -42.05 -1.45
C ARG A 404 -5.42 -42.55 -2.38
N GLY A 405 -5.53 -41.95 -3.56
CA GLY A 405 -6.42 -42.40 -4.63
C GLY A 405 -5.62 -42.51 -5.92
N LEU A 406 -5.53 -43.74 -6.44
CA LEU A 406 -4.84 -44.14 -7.66
C LEU A 406 -5.18 -43.28 -8.88
N VAL A 407 -4.16 -43.02 -9.69
CA VAL A 407 -4.27 -42.60 -11.09
C VAL A 407 -5.05 -43.65 -11.88
N LYS A 408 -6.20 -43.28 -12.46
CA LYS A 408 -6.78 -43.96 -13.63
C LYS A 408 -7.45 -42.97 -14.59
N SER A 409 -6.84 -42.90 -15.78
CA SER A 409 -7.40 -42.72 -17.14
C SER A 409 -8.73 -41.98 -17.35
N PHE A 410 -8.65 -41.03 -18.29
CA PHE A 410 -9.72 -40.36 -19.02
C PHE A 410 -10.83 -41.29 -19.55
N SER A 411 -12.08 -40.84 -19.43
CA SER A 411 -13.08 -41.01 -20.50
C SER A 411 -14.04 -39.80 -20.56
N LEU A 412 -14.35 -39.38 -21.79
CA LEU A 412 -15.45 -38.46 -22.12
C LEU A 412 -16.76 -39.25 -22.17
N ALA A 413 -17.80 -38.79 -21.48
CA ALA A 413 -19.19 -38.71 -21.97
C ALA A 413 -20.16 -38.32 -20.83
N GLY A 414 -21.03 -37.34 -21.12
CA GLY A 414 -22.47 -37.50 -20.88
C GLY A 414 -23.12 -36.89 -19.63
N LEU A 415 -23.76 -35.73 -19.86
CA LEU A 415 -25.13 -35.36 -19.45
C LEU A 415 -25.46 -35.03 -17.98
N SER A 416 -25.73 -33.74 -17.76
CA SER A 416 -26.97 -33.13 -17.22
C SER A 416 -27.73 -33.81 -16.07
N ALA A 417 -27.80 -33.14 -14.89
CA ALA A 417 -29.02 -32.75 -14.13
C ALA A 417 -28.61 -31.92 -12.86
N PRO A 418 -29.53 -31.24 -12.14
CA PRO A 418 -29.40 -29.82 -11.77
C PRO A 418 -28.74 -29.56 -10.41
N GLN A 419 -27.99 -28.47 -10.31
CA GLN A 419 -27.55 -27.91 -9.04
C GLN A 419 -28.74 -27.36 -8.25
N VAL A 420 -29.01 -27.98 -7.10
CA VAL A 420 -29.84 -27.42 -6.04
C VAL A 420 -29.13 -26.17 -5.53
N SER A 421 -29.70 -24.99 -5.79
CA SER A 421 -29.27 -23.74 -5.19
C SER A 421 -29.55 -23.78 -3.69
N ARG A 422 -28.52 -24.02 -2.89
CA ARG A 422 -28.54 -23.60 -1.48
C ARG A 422 -28.29 -22.11 -1.47
N ASN A 423 -29.37 -21.35 -1.28
CA ASN A 423 -29.34 -19.95 -0.88
C ASN A 423 -28.51 -19.82 0.41
N MET A 424 -27.20 -19.59 0.27
CA MET A 424 -26.37 -19.13 1.37
C MET A 424 -26.68 -17.66 1.57
N LYS A 425 -27.32 -17.38 2.72
CA LYS A 425 -27.53 -16.02 3.21
C LYS A 425 -26.15 -15.38 3.40
N HIS A 426 -25.99 -14.18 2.84
CA HIS A 426 -24.82 -13.32 2.94
C HIS A 426 -24.17 -13.39 4.33
N SER A 427 -22.87 -13.71 4.38
CA SER A 427 -22.05 -13.52 5.57
C SER A 427 -21.91 -12.03 5.80
N VAL A 428 -22.54 -11.51 6.85
CA VAL A 428 -22.34 -10.15 7.32
C VAL A 428 -21.04 -10.20 8.13
N SER A 429 -19.91 -9.75 7.56
CA SER A 429 -18.65 -9.60 8.32
C SER A 429 -18.93 -8.80 9.59
N GLN A 430 -18.54 -9.33 10.75
CA GLN A 430 -18.68 -8.66 12.04
C GLN A 430 -17.35 -8.05 12.50
N TYR A 431 -16.67 -7.33 11.60
CA TYR A 431 -15.90 -6.13 11.98
C TYR A 431 -16.72 -4.88 11.61
N ALA A 432 -17.94 -4.75 12.15
CA ALA A 432 -18.83 -3.63 11.87
C ALA A 432 -18.12 -2.31 12.25
N ASP A 433 -17.59 -1.64 11.21
CA ASP A 433 -16.75 -0.44 11.19
C ASP A 433 -15.26 -0.57 11.56
N ILE A 434 -14.59 -1.69 11.23
CA ILE A 434 -13.13 -1.99 11.40
C ILE A 434 -12.58 -1.83 12.85
N THR A 435 -13.20 -1.05 13.73
CA THR A 435 -13.75 -1.41 15.05
C THR A 435 -14.32 -0.14 15.71
N TYR A 436 -15.53 0.30 15.31
CA TYR A 436 -16.26 1.35 16.04
C TYR A 436 -16.70 0.81 17.40
N MET A 437 -16.03 1.24 18.47
CA MET A 437 -16.50 1.16 19.85
C MET A 437 -16.27 2.55 20.48
N PRO A 438 -17.33 3.28 20.87
CA PRO A 438 -17.18 4.59 21.51
C PRO A 438 -16.40 4.44 22.82
N THR A 439 -15.27 5.13 22.93
CA THR A 439 -14.54 5.28 24.20
C THR A 439 -15.34 6.19 25.14
N ASN A 440 -15.67 5.67 26.33
CA ASN A 440 -16.49 6.28 27.38
C ASN A 440 -16.15 7.75 27.73
N GLY A 441 -17.18 8.58 27.90
CA GLY A 441 -17.07 9.81 28.73
C GLY A 441 -18.17 10.86 28.64
N LYS A 442 -19.41 10.60 29.11
CA LYS A 442 -20.20 11.42 30.07
C LYS A 442 -21.72 11.13 30.04
N GLN A 443 -22.31 11.18 31.24
CA GLN A 443 -23.68 10.83 31.64
C GLN A 443 -24.80 11.77 31.12
N SER A 444 -26.03 11.24 31.21
CA SER A 444 -27.37 11.88 31.19
C SER A 444 -27.91 12.25 29.80
N ALA A 445 -29.16 11.97 29.41
CA ALA A 445 -30.39 11.89 30.19
C ALA A 445 -31.40 10.85 29.63
N ALA A 446 -32.50 10.70 30.37
CA ALA A 446 -33.47 9.62 30.36
C ALA A 446 -34.36 9.46 29.12
N GLY A 447 -34.85 8.22 28.95
CA GLY A 447 -36.20 7.92 28.47
C GLY A 447 -36.32 7.55 26.99
N GLU A 448 -36.48 6.27 26.67
CA GLU A 448 -37.63 5.72 25.95
C GLU A 448 -37.46 4.23 25.63
N GLU A 449 -38.59 3.54 25.54
CA GLU A 449 -38.79 2.10 25.69
C GLU A 449 -38.24 1.23 24.54
N SER A 450 -37.79 0.04 24.90
CA SER A 450 -37.31 -1.00 23.98
C SER A 450 -38.45 -1.77 23.31
N PRO A 451 -38.41 -2.03 21.98
CA PRO A 451 -39.15 -3.15 21.41
C PRO A 451 -38.23 -4.37 21.29
N LYS A 452 -38.68 -5.46 21.92
CA LYS A 452 -38.16 -6.84 21.78
C LYS A 452 -37.92 -7.19 20.31
N ARG A 453 -36.69 -7.58 19.96
CA ARG A 453 -36.38 -8.26 18.69
C ARG A 453 -35.88 -9.67 18.95
N ASP A 454 -36.50 -10.58 18.24
CA ASP A 454 -36.45 -12.02 18.37
C ASP A 454 -35.04 -12.61 18.31
N ALA A 455 -34.76 -13.40 19.34
CA ALA A 455 -33.70 -14.39 19.36
C ALA A 455 -34.01 -15.50 18.34
N LYS A 456 -33.21 -15.59 17.27
CA LYS A 456 -32.80 -16.83 16.56
C LYS A 456 -32.09 -16.51 15.24
N ARG A 457 -30.79 -16.21 15.29
CA ARG A 457 -29.88 -16.37 14.14
C ARG A 457 -28.47 -16.78 14.61
N GLY A 458 -28.13 -18.04 14.35
CA GLY A 458 -26.77 -18.60 14.19
C GLY A 458 -25.65 -18.10 15.10
N ARG A 459 -25.70 -18.44 16.40
CA ARG A 459 -24.45 -18.64 17.16
C ARG A 459 -23.84 -19.94 16.66
N TYR A 460 -22.72 -19.87 15.93
CA TYR A 460 -21.73 -20.92 16.11
C TYR A 460 -21.23 -20.76 17.55
N GLU A 461 -21.19 -21.85 18.29
CA GLU A 461 -20.86 -21.90 19.71
C GLU A 461 -19.42 -21.38 19.95
N GLU A 462 -19.26 -20.07 20.18
CA GLU A 462 -18.02 -19.48 20.71
C GLU A 462 -17.75 -19.90 22.18
N GLU A 463 -18.73 -20.53 22.85
CA GLU A 463 -18.70 -20.81 24.29
C GLU A 463 -17.65 -21.85 24.74
N ASN A 464 -16.86 -22.47 23.84
CA ASN A 464 -15.84 -23.47 24.21
C ASN A 464 -14.49 -23.40 23.45
N LEU A 465 -14.21 -22.33 22.69
CA LEU A 465 -12.94 -22.22 21.96
C LEU A 465 -11.83 -21.63 22.84
N VAL A 466 -10.71 -22.36 22.97
CA VAL A 466 -9.52 -21.90 23.68
C VAL A 466 -8.79 -20.86 22.82
N ASN A 467 -8.58 -19.65 23.36
CA ASN A 467 -7.71 -18.67 22.73
C ASN A 467 -6.25 -19.15 22.83
N LEU A 468 -5.61 -19.31 21.67
CA LEU A 468 -4.23 -19.75 21.54
C LEU A 468 -3.23 -18.60 21.73
N VAL A 469 -3.68 -17.35 21.73
CA VAL A 469 -2.82 -16.19 22.00
C VAL A 469 -2.57 -16.09 23.50
N THR A 470 -1.30 -16.22 23.89
CA THR A 470 -0.87 -16.10 25.30
C THR A 470 -0.03 -14.85 25.56
N LEU A 471 0.04 -13.91 24.61
CA LEU A 471 0.79 -12.66 24.77
C LEU A 471 0.13 -11.75 25.80
N GLU A 472 0.87 -11.40 26.85
CA GLU A 472 0.39 -10.50 27.90
C GLU A 472 0.00 -9.12 27.32
N GLY A 473 -1.19 -8.63 27.69
CA GLY A 473 -1.70 -7.33 27.28
C GLY A 473 -2.25 -7.25 25.86
N SER A 474 -2.17 -8.32 25.05
CA SER A 474 -2.80 -8.35 23.73
C SER A 474 -4.28 -8.70 23.82
N GLN A 475 -5.11 -7.98 23.07
CA GLN A 475 -6.52 -8.33 22.86
C GLN A 475 -6.74 -9.17 21.60
N ALA A 476 -5.68 -9.45 20.84
CA ALA A 476 -5.78 -10.32 19.68
C ALA A 476 -6.10 -11.75 20.15
N ALA A 477 -6.77 -12.50 19.29
CA ALA A 477 -7.13 -13.88 19.57
C ALA A 477 -6.86 -14.77 18.38
N ALA A 478 -6.60 -16.04 18.65
CA ALA A 478 -6.44 -17.08 17.65
C ALA A 478 -7.16 -18.33 18.15
N PHE A 479 -8.02 -18.92 17.32
CA PHE A 479 -8.83 -20.07 17.70
C PHE A 479 -8.59 -21.23 16.75
N GLN A 480 -8.40 -22.43 17.30
CA GLN A 480 -8.34 -23.64 16.49
C GLN A 480 -9.73 -23.94 15.91
N GLY A 481 -9.87 -23.80 14.59
CA GLY A 481 -11.03 -24.22 13.83
C GLY A 481 -10.88 -25.62 13.23
N THR A 482 -11.89 -26.05 12.47
CA THR A 482 -11.91 -27.35 11.79
C THR A 482 -10.89 -27.44 10.65
N ASN A 483 -10.63 -26.33 9.97
CA ASN A 483 -9.79 -26.29 8.76
C ASN A 483 -8.45 -25.55 8.96
N GLY A 484 -8.20 -25.00 10.14
CA GLY A 484 -7.03 -24.16 10.40
C GLY A 484 -7.18 -23.35 11.68
N ILE A 485 -6.32 -22.35 11.84
CA ILE A 485 -6.37 -21.42 12.97
C ILE A 485 -6.94 -20.09 12.48
N HIS A 486 -8.00 -19.63 13.13
CA HIS A 486 -8.67 -18.38 12.80
C HIS A 486 -8.18 -17.25 13.70
N LEU A 487 -7.69 -16.17 13.09
CA LEU A 487 -7.16 -14.99 13.76
C LEU A 487 -8.21 -13.89 13.87
N ARG A 488 -8.29 -13.28 15.05
CA ARG A 488 -9.01 -12.05 15.33
C ARG A 488 -7.99 -10.98 15.77
N PRO A 489 -7.86 -9.86 15.05
CA PRO A 489 -6.89 -8.84 15.40
C PRO A 489 -7.36 -8.00 16.58
N GLU A 490 -6.43 -7.24 17.13
CA GLU A 490 -6.72 -6.08 17.97
C GLU A 490 -6.38 -4.77 17.24
N MET A 491 -7.09 -3.68 17.56
CA MET A 491 -6.75 -2.36 17.03
C MET A 491 -5.58 -1.75 17.82
N LEU A 492 -4.64 -1.11 17.12
CA LEU A 492 -3.48 -0.46 17.76
C LEU A 492 -3.78 0.99 18.18
N CYS A 493 -4.57 1.71 17.38
CA CYS A 493 -5.11 3.03 17.72
C CYS A 493 -6.36 3.32 16.89
N ASP A 494 -7.25 4.15 17.43
CA ASP A 494 -8.43 4.65 16.69
C ASP A 494 -8.08 5.89 15.87
N TRP A 495 -7.18 5.69 14.90
CA TRP A 495 -6.83 6.68 13.89
C TRP A 495 -6.65 5.99 12.55
N GLY A 496 -7.06 6.69 11.49
CA GLY A 496 -6.62 6.40 10.14
C GLY A 496 -5.11 6.42 10.07
N CYS A 497 -4.48 5.32 9.66
CA CYS A 497 -3.03 5.26 9.54
C CYS A 497 -2.66 4.66 8.20
N GLU A 498 -1.81 5.37 7.46
CA GLU A 498 -1.13 4.80 6.32
C GLU A 498 0.33 5.24 6.16
N THR A 499 1.03 4.56 5.24
CA THR A 499 2.46 4.75 4.97
C THR A 499 3.29 4.67 6.27
N PRO A 500 3.16 3.57 7.03
CA PRO A 500 3.77 3.45 8.34
C PRO A 500 5.30 3.35 8.26
N ARG A 501 5.97 3.94 9.24
CA ARG A 501 7.42 3.89 9.44
C ARG A 501 7.78 3.65 10.89
N ILE A 502 8.87 2.94 11.11
CA ILE A 502 9.45 2.65 12.42
C ILE A 502 10.91 3.09 12.41
N TYR A 503 11.61 2.94 13.55
CA TYR A 503 13.07 2.94 13.55
C TYR A 503 13.59 1.65 12.89
N TYR A 504 13.55 1.65 11.56
CA TYR A 504 13.63 0.46 10.71
C TYR A 504 14.96 -0.27 10.84
N GLU A 505 16.08 0.45 10.83
CA GLU A 505 17.43 -0.11 10.86
C GLU A 505 17.68 -0.95 12.13
N ARG A 506 16.97 -0.67 13.22
CA ARG A 506 17.14 -1.36 14.51
C ARG A 506 16.00 -2.31 14.85
N TYR A 507 14.78 -2.02 14.41
CA TYR A 507 13.56 -2.70 14.87
C TYR A 507 12.77 -3.43 13.78
N MET A 508 13.19 -3.39 12.52
CA MET A 508 12.61 -4.25 11.49
C MET A 508 12.75 -5.73 11.89
N GLY A 509 11.64 -6.47 11.87
CA GLY A 509 11.65 -7.90 12.21
C GLY A 509 11.68 -8.19 13.72
N LYS A 510 11.71 -7.15 14.56
CA LYS A 510 11.95 -7.24 16.01
C LYS A 510 10.85 -6.56 16.80
N ASN A 511 10.72 -6.99 18.06
CA ASN A 511 9.78 -6.37 18.99
C ASN A 511 10.07 -4.87 19.12
N TYR A 512 9.04 -4.04 18.96
CA TYR A 512 9.13 -2.60 18.84
C TYR A 512 7.96 -1.94 19.59
N ARG A 513 8.03 -0.63 19.80
CA ARG A 513 7.03 0.15 20.54
C ARG A 513 6.37 1.25 19.72
N TYR A 514 7.09 1.88 18.79
CA TYR A 514 6.61 3.07 18.10
C TYR A 514 6.59 2.89 16.59
N PHE A 515 5.47 3.27 15.98
CA PHE A 515 5.42 3.59 14.56
C PHE A 515 4.91 5.01 14.34
N TYR A 516 5.19 5.52 13.16
CA TYR A 516 4.81 6.83 12.65
C TYR A 516 4.04 6.65 11.35
N ALA A 517 3.00 7.44 11.11
CA ALA A 517 2.15 7.32 9.92
C ALA A 517 1.57 8.69 9.52
N ILE A 518 0.98 8.75 8.33
CA ILE A 518 0.04 9.82 7.99
C ILE A 518 -1.38 9.39 8.34
N SER A 519 -2.26 10.37 8.58
CA SER A 519 -3.70 10.11 8.64
C SER A 519 -4.26 9.71 7.28
N SER A 520 -5.13 8.70 7.27
CA SER A 520 -5.99 8.37 6.14
C SER A 520 -7.42 8.90 6.30
N ASP A 521 -7.74 9.57 7.41
CA ASP A 521 -9.09 10.04 7.71
C ASP A 521 -9.33 11.40 7.05
N VAL A 522 -9.94 11.40 5.86
CA VAL A 522 -10.23 12.62 5.07
C VAL A 522 -11.33 13.51 5.68
N ASP A 523 -12.11 12.95 6.59
CA ASP A 523 -13.17 13.61 7.37
C ASP A 523 -12.68 14.15 8.72
N ALA A 524 -11.40 13.96 9.04
CA ALA A 524 -10.81 14.53 10.24
C ALA A 524 -10.86 16.07 10.24
N VAL A 525 -10.78 16.66 11.43
CA VAL A 525 -10.64 18.12 11.58
C VAL A 525 -9.44 18.63 10.79
N ASN A 526 -8.34 17.88 10.80
CA ASN A 526 -7.19 18.11 9.95
C ASN A 526 -6.76 16.79 9.26
N PRO A 527 -7.11 16.59 7.99
CA PRO A 527 -6.70 15.41 7.23
C PRO A 527 -5.18 15.30 7.05
N GLY A 528 -4.46 16.43 7.05
CA GLY A 528 -3.01 16.51 6.96
C GLY A 528 -2.30 16.28 8.30
N THR A 529 -2.53 15.13 8.92
CA THR A 529 -1.99 14.81 10.25
C THR A 529 -0.87 13.78 10.17
N LEU A 530 0.24 14.03 10.89
CA LEU A 530 1.26 13.03 11.23
C LEU A 530 0.96 12.42 12.59
N ILE A 531 1.08 11.10 12.70
CA ILE A 531 0.69 10.33 13.88
C ILE A 531 1.88 9.52 14.36
N LYS A 532 2.16 9.56 15.65
CA LYS A 532 2.99 8.59 16.36
C LYS A 532 2.10 7.71 17.21
N VAL A 533 2.29 6.40 17.14
CA VAL A 533 1.52 5.42 17.93
C VAL A 533 2.44 4.64 18.85
N ASP A 534 2.10 4.58 20.13
CA ASP A 534 2.69 3.69 21.13
C ASP A 534 1.87 2.39 21.18
N VAL A 535 2.39 1.33 20.56
CA VAL A 535 1.64 0.07 20.41
C VAL A 535 1.54 -0.73 21.71
N TRP A 536 2.28 -0.35 22.75
CA TRP A 536 2.24 -1.00 24.07
C TRP A 536 1.15 -0.37 24.93
N ASN A 537 1.14 0.96 25.02
CA ASN A 537 0.17 1.68 25.84
C ASN A 537 -1.11 2.06 25.09
N LYS A 538 -1.17 1.78 23.78
CA LYS A 538 -2.29 2.12 22.89
C LYS A 538 -2.62 3.62 22.91
N THR A 539 -1.58 4.45 23.00
CA THR A 539 -1.70 5.92 22.95
C THR A 539 -1.14 6.44 21.64
N SER A 540 -1.55 7.66 21.27
CA SER A 540 -1.03 8.35 20.10
C SER A 540 -0.70 9.81 20.41
N LEU A 541 0.25 10.35 19.67
CA LEU A 541 0.56 11.77 19.59
C LEU A 541 0.40 12.20 18.14
N THR A 542 -0.11 13.41 17.91
CA THR A 542 -0.31 13.93 16.57
C THR A 542 0.39 15.27 16.38
N TRP A 543 0.79 15.53 15.14
CA TRP A 543 1.15 16.86 14.67
C TRP A 543 0.29 17.17 13.44
N CYS A 544 -0.27 18.37 13.40
CA CYS A 544 -1.02 18.86 12.26
C CYS A 544 -0.97 20.40 12.22
N GLU A 545 -1.15 20.96 11.03
CA GLU A 545 -1.28 22.40 10.81
C GLU A 545 -2.35 22.62 9.74
N ASP A 546 -3.19 23.64 9.92
CA ASP A 546 -4.32 23.88 9.03
C ASP A 546 -3.86 24.04 7.58
N ASN A 547 -4.52 23.31 6.68
CA ASN A 547 -4.24 23.32 5.24
C ASN A 547 -2.83 22.84 4.84
N VAL A 548 -2.08 22.20 5.74
CA VAL A 548 -0.78 21.56 5.45
C VAL A 548 -0.96 20.05 5.29
N TYR A 549 -0.38 19.48 4.24
CA TYR A 549 -0.48 18.06 3.89
C TYR A 549 0.92 17.43 3.85
N PRO A 550 1.34 16.78 4.94
CA PRO A 550 2.64 16.12 5.00
C PRO A 550 2.68 14.82 4.17
N SER A 551 3.88 14.42 3.78
CA SER A 551 4.17 13.09 3.23
C SER A 551 4.39 12.06 4.33
N GLU A 552 4.59 10.80 3.92
CA GLU A 552 5.11 9.73 4.78
C GLU A 552 6.22 10.24 5.73
N PRO A 553 6.12 9.99 7.06
CA PRO A 553 7.09 10.42 8.05
C PRO A 553 8.31 9.48 8.08
N ILE A 554 9.50 9.97 7.72
CA ILE A 554 10.73 9.19 7.79
C ILE A 554 11.43 9.44 9.14
N PHE A 555 11.59 8.38 9.94
CA PHE A 555 12.38 8.43 11.17
C PHE A 555 13.88 8.45 10.86
N VAL A 556 14.61 9.34 11.51
CA VAL A 556 16.07 9.40 11.49
C VAL A 556 16.58 9.40 12.94
N PRO A 557 17.33 8.38 13.38
CA PRO A 557 17.82 8.29 14.76
C PRO A 557 18.83 9.40 15.06
N SER A 558 18.90 9.82 16.33
CA SER A 558 20.03 10.61 16.80
C SER A 558 21.34 9.77 16.71
N PRO A 559 22.53 10.39 16.72
CA PRO A 559 23.80 9.66 16.55
C PRO A 559 24.07 8.58 17.61
N ASP A 560 23.49 8.72 18.81
CA ASP A 560 23.61 7.79 19.93
C ASP A 560 22.25 7.67 20.65
N PRO A 561 21.29 6.96 20.04
CA PRO A 561 19.90 6.98 20.46
C PRO A 561 19.70 6.22 21.78
N LYS A 562 19.08 6.90 22.76
CA LYS A 562 18.81 6.38 24.12
C LYS A 562 17.47 5.68 24.26
N SER A 563 16.55 5.88 23.33
CA SER A 563 15.28 5.17 23.21
C SER A 563 14.94 4.92 21.74
N GLU A 564 13.95 4.05 21.50
CA GLU A 564 13.50 3.71 20.14
C GLU A 564 13.03 4.95 19.34
N ASP A 565 12.48 5.95 20.03
CA ASP A 565 12.00 7.21 19.48
C ASP A 565 12.97 8.39 19.66
N ASP A 566 14.24 8.11 20.00
CA ASP A 566 15.30 9.12 20.12
C ASP A 566 15.85 9.49 18.74
N GLY A 567 15.26 10.53 18.16
CA GLY A 567 15.60 11.01 16.82
C GLY A 567 14.62 12.07 16.35
N VAL A 568 14.54 12.22 15.04
CA VAL A 568 13.62 13.14 14.38
C VAL A 568 12.73 12.43 13.37
N ILE A 569 11.60 13.05 13.07
CA ILE A 569 10.78 12.71 11.91
C ILE A 569 10.99 13.79 10.84
N LEU A 570 11.26 13.34 9.61
CA LEU A 570 11.32 14.17 8.42
C LEU A 570 10.10 13.90 7.55
N ALA A 571 9.36 14.95 7.18
CA ALA A 571 8.28 14.85 6.21
C ALA A 571 8.32 16.04 5.25
N SER A 572 8.09 15.79 3.97
CA SER A 572 7.83 16.88 3.02
C SER A 572 6.41 17.38 3.21
N MET A 573 6.15 18.64 2.89
CA MET A 573 4.84 19.27 3.05
C MET A 573 4.44 19.96 1.75
N VAL A 574 3.15 19.86 1.43
CA VAL A 574 2.49 20.76 0.47
C VAL A 574 1.30 21.40 1.18
N VAL A 575 0.82 22.54 0.69
CA VAL A 575 -0.39 23.19 1.22
C VAL A 575 -1.53 23.07 0.24
N GLY A 576 -2.78 23.00 0.69
CA GLY A 576 -3.96 22.97 -0.19
C GLY A 576 -4.31 24.34 -0.78
N GLY A 577 -5.11 24.34 -1.85
CA GLY A 577 -5.61 25.56 -2.49
C GLY A 577 -4.62 26.23 -3.44
N LEU A 578 -4.69 27.56 -3.56
CA LEU A 578 -4.00 28.31 -4.63
C LEU A 578 -2.48 28.41 -4.50
N ASN A 579 -1.91 28.02 -3.35
CA ASN A 579 -0.45 28.03 -3.16
C ASN A 579 0.16 26.69 -3.59
N ASP A 580 -0.07 26.31 -4.85
CA ASP A 580 0.36 25.04 -5.41
C ASP A 580 1.87 24.93 -5.66
N ARG A 581 2.61 26.04 -5.56
CA ARG A 581 4.07 26.14 -5.76
C ARG A 581 4.89 25.97 -4.48
N TYR A 582 4.21 25.90 -3.33
CA TYR A 582 4.85 25.70 -2.05
C TYR A 582 5.22 24.23 -1.86
N VAL A 583 6.43 24.03 -1.37
CA VAL A 583 6.88 22.76 -0.81
C VAL A 583 7.72 23.05 0.42
N GLY A 584 7.58 22.22 1.45
CA GLY A 584 8.33 22.35 2.69
C GLY A 584 8.97 21.05 3.10
N LEU A 585 9.95 21.14 4.01
CA LEU A 585 10.43 20.03 4.84
C LEU A 585 10.16 20.40 6.29
N ILE A 586 9.48 19.55 7.03
CA ILE A 586 9.34 19.68 8.48
C ILE A 586 10.23 18.67 9.21
N VAL A 587 10.78 19.11 10.35
CA VAL A 587 11.57 18.31 11.27
C VAL A 587 10.87 18.31 12.63
N LEU A 588 10.36 17.15 13.03
CA LEU A 588 9.72 16.97 14.34
C LEU A 588 10.63 16.19 15.29
N CYS A 589 10.53 16.47 16.58
CA CYS A 589 11.06 15.58 17.61
C CYS A 589 10.26 14.27 17.60
N ALA A 590 10.90 13.15 17.29
CA ALA A 590 10.22 11.86 17.17
C ALA A 590 9.64 11.35 18.50
N LYS A 591 10.12 11.88 19.63
CA LYS A 591 9.60 11.56 20.96
C LYS A 591 8.28 12.27 21.27
N THR A 592 8.25 13.58 21.05
CA THR A 592 7.17 14.48 21.51
C THR A 592 6.22 14.92 20.39
N MET A 593 6.54 14.64 19.13
CA MET A 593 5.87 15.18 17.94
C MET A 593 5.84 16.72 17.87
N THR A 594 6.69 17.39 18.65
CA THR A 594 6.84 18.85 18.60
C THR A 594 7.74 19.23 17.44
N GLU A 595 7.39 20.31 16.74
CA GLU A 595 8.22 20.85 15.69
C GLU A 595 9.54 21.41 16.24
N LEU A 596 10.65 20.99 15.65
CA LEU A 596 11.98 21.51 15.92
C LEU A 596 12.30 22.66 14.97
N GLY A 597 11.99 22.48 13.68
CA GLY A 597 12.11 23.51 12.66
C GLY A 597 11.64 23.00 11.30
N ARG A 598 11.61 23.90 10.33
CA ARG A 598 11.21 23.61 8.96
C ARG A 598 12.02 24.40 7.95
N SER A 599 11.93 23.98 6.70
CA SER A 599 12.46 24.69 5.55
C SER A 599 11.39 24.82 4.47
N ASP A 600 11.07 26.05 4.09
CA ASP A 600 10.03 26.39 3.14
C ASP A 600 10.62 26.80 1.79
N PHE A 601 10.00 26.37 0.69
CA PHE A 601 10.45 26.65 -0.66
C PHE A 601 9.28 27.13 -1.52
N HIS A 602 9.54 28.10 -2.40
CA HIS A 602 8.61 28.53 -3.44
C HIS A 602 9.23 28.23 -4.79
N THR A 603 8.54 27.40 -5.57
CA THR A 603 9.05 26.88 -6.83
C THR A 603 8.48 27.63 -8.03
N ASN A 604 9.03 27.37 -9.22
CA ASN A 604 8.61 28.03 -10.46
C ASN A 604 7.35 27.41 -11.10
N GLY A 605 6.71 26.45 -10.45
CA GLY A 605 5.49 25.78 -10.92
C GLY A 605 4.84 24.94 -9.82
N PRO A 606 3.73 24.25 -10.10
CA PRO A 606 3.06 23.43 -9.09
C PRO A 606 3.92 22.26 -8.61
N VAL A 607 3.87 21.95 -7.32
CA VAL A 607 4.59 20.82 -6.70
C VAL A 607 3.60 19.69 -6.35
N PRO A 608 3.72 18.53 -7.01
CA PRO A 608 2.94 17.34 -6.66
C PRO A 608 3.30 16.76 -5.30
N LYS A 609 2.31 16.13 -4.65
CA LYS A 609 2.51 15.36 -3.42
C LYS A 609 3.16 14.01 -3.71
N CYS A 610 4.15 13.62 -2.91
CA CYS A 610 4.86 12.34 -3.04
C CYS A 610 4.24 11.19 -2.21
N LEU A 611 4.69 9.96 -2.47
CA LEU A 611 4.19 8.70 -1.85
C LEU A 611 5.18 8.09 -0.86
N HIS A 612 6.26 7.45 -1.35
CA HIS A 612 7.26 6.77 -0.51
C HIS A 612 8.68 7.28 -0.70
N GLY A 613 9.58 6.92 0.23
CA GLY A 613 10.95 7.40 0.18
C GLY A 613 11.85 6.92 1.30
N TRP A 614 13.04 7.49 1.33
CA TRP A 614 14.14 7.04 2.17
C TRP A 614 15.06 8.21 2.58
N PHE A 615 15.67 8.12 3.76
CA PHE A 615 16.72 9.05 4.16
C PHE A 615 18.09 8.48 3.81
N ALA A 616 18.83 9.19 2.96
CA ALA A 616 20.14 8.83 2.46
C ALA A 616 21.24 9.59 3.22
N PRO A 617 21.87 9.03 4.28
CA PRO A 617 22.79 9.76 5.16
C PRO A 617 24.06 10.27 4.46
N ASN A 618 24.46 9.63 3.35
CA ASN A 618 25.70 9.96 2.62
C ASN A 618 25.45 10.74 1.32
N ALA A 619 24.21 11.10 1.00
CA ALA A 619 23.88 11.84 -0.21
C ALA A 619 23.74 13.33 0.12
N ILE A 620 24.70 14.16 -0.29
CA ILE A 620 24.72 15.62 -0.05
C ILE A 620 25.08 16.33 -1.34
#